data_AF-A0A7V6BZ16-F1
#
_entry.id   AF-A0A7V6BZ16-F1
#
_cell.length_a   1.000
_cell.length_b   1.000
_cell.length_c   1.000
_cell.angle_alpha   90.00
_cell.angle_beta   90.00
_cell.angle_gamma   90.00
#
_symmetry.space_group_name_H-M   'P 1'
#
loop_
_entity.id
_entity.type
_entity.pdbx_description
1 polymer ?
#
loop_
_entity_poly.entity_id
_entity_poly.type
_entity_poly.pdbx_seq_one_letter_code
_entity_poly.pdbx_strand_id
1 'polypeptide(L)'
;TFKIQKFVSQMLVESNLDYRTGVIHTTDYRFWEFDETFKAQLYEERALAIEMETATLFTVGFASKVPIGALLLVSDVPLQKDGIKTKSSANMVFQKFADLHIEIGIKSMSEIAKRGEHIRHYRW
;
A
#
# COMPACT_ATOMS: atom_id res chain seq x y z
N THR A 1 -9.56 -5.14 -12.99
CA THR A 1 -8.62 -4.51 -13.94
C THR A 1 -7.57 -3.78 -13.12
N PHE A 2 -6.31 -4.22 -13.17
CA PHE A 2 -5.17 -3.64 -12.42
C PHE A 2 -4.66 -2.28 -12.96
N LYS A 3 -5.55 -1.49 -13.61
CA LYS A 3 -5.15 -0.27 -14.32
C LYS A 3 -4.62 0.79 -13.36
N ILE A 4 -5.28 1.01 -12.21
CA ILE A 4 -4.86 2.02 -11.22
C ILE A 4 -3.45 1.69 -10.71
N GLN A 5 -3.21 0.44 -10.31
CA GLN A 5 -1.90 -0.02 -9.83
C GLN A 5 -0.82 0.17 -10.90
N LYS A 6 -1.11 -0.15 -12.16
CA LYS A 6 -0.17 0.07 -13.29
C LYS A 6 0.18 1.55 -13.43
N PHE A 7 -0.81 2.45 -13.41
CA PHE A 7 -0.57 3.89 -13.51
C PHE A 7 0.26 4.43 -12.35
N VAL A 8 -0.05 4.03 -11.12
CA VAL A 8 0.73 4.42 -9.94
C VAL A 8 2.17 3.92 -10.06
N SER A 9 2.38 2.66 -10.48
CA SER A 9 3.73 2.11 -10.67
C SER A 9 4.52 2.87 -11.74
N GLN A 10 3.87 3.28 -12.82
CA GLN A 10 4.50 4.10 -13.85
C GLN A 10 4.90 5.49 -13.30
N MET A 11 4.05 6.12 -12.49
CA MET A 11 4.38 7.41 -11.88
C MET A 11 5.55 7.34 -10.90
N LEU A 12 5.69 6.22 -10.18
CA LEU A 12 6.84 5.98 -9.31
C LEU A 12 8.14 5.86 -10.12
N VAL A 13 8.12 5.08 -11.20
CA VAL A 13 9.27 4.93 -12.12
C VAL A 13 9.64 6.25 -12.78
N GLU A 14 8.66 6.99 -13.32
CA GLU A 14 8.88 8.31 -13.95
C GLU A 14 9.42 9.35 -12.95
N SER A 15 9.12 9.18 -11.66
CA SER A 15 9.65 10.02 -10.58
C SER A 15 10.97 9.50 -10.01
N ASN A 16 11.58 8.48 -10.63
CA ASN A 16 12.83 7.83 -10.20
C ASN A 16 12.77 7.33 -8.74
N LEU A 17 11.63 6.75 -8.35
CA LEU A 17 11.41 6.16 -7.04
C LEU A 17 11.36 4.64 -7.13
N ASP A 18 12.12 3.98 -6.25
CA ASP A 18 12.05 2.54 -6.06
C ASP A 18 10.74 2.15 -5.39
N TYR A 19 10.17 1.03 -5.81
CA TYR A 19 8.96 0.49 -5.22
C TYR A 19 8.99 -1.04 -5.22
N ARG A 20 8.13 -1.63 -4.39
CA ARG A 20 7.91 -3.08 -4.35
C ARG A 20 6.43 -3.38 -4.62
N THR A 21 6.18 -4.53 -5.22
CA THR A 21 4.83 -5.07 -5.41
C THR A 21 4.76 -6.46 -4.81
N GLY A 22 3.63 -6.78 -4.19
CA GLY A 22 3.46 -8.03 -3.48
C GLY A 22 2.11 -8.10 -2.77
N VAL A 23 1.93 -9.17 -2.00
CA VAL A 23 0.75 -9.39 -1.17
C VAL A 23 0.85 -8.54 0.09
N ILE A 24 -0.26 -7.89 0.46
CA ILE A 24 -0.38 -7.13 1.70
C ILE A 24 -1.37 -7.86 2.59
N HIS A 25 -0.97 -8.17 3.82
CA HIS A 25 -1.87 -8.78 4.81
C HIS A 25 -2.61 -7.67 5.57
N THR A 26 -3.93 -7.70 5.53
CA THR A 26 -4.77 -6.76 6.29
C THR A 26 -5.28 -7.45 7.54
N THR A 27 -5.07 -6.85 8.71
CA THR A 27 -5.52 -7.39 10.00
C THR A 27 -6.05 -6.29 10.91
N ASP A 28 -6.95 -6.64 11.83
CA ASP A 28 -7.31 -5.79 12.98
C ASP A 28 -6.50 -6.15 14.25
N TYR A 29 -5.70 -7.22 14.18
CA TYR A 29 -4.89 -7.71 15.29
C TYR A 29 -3.58 -6.92 15.43
N ARG A 30 -3.49 -6.10 16.50
CA ARG A 30 -2.25 -5.42 16.91
C ARG A 30 -1.42 -6.29 17.86
N PHE A 31 -0.15 -5.93 18.05
CA PHE A 31 0.82 -6.70 18.85
C PHE A 31 1.09 -8.10 18.29
N TRP A 32 0.80 -8.30 17.00
CA TRP A 32 1.03 -9.54 16.27
C TRP A 32 2.53 -9.91 16.20
N GLU A 33 3.42 -8.94 16.43
CA GLU A 33 4.87 -9.11 16.44
C GLU A 33 5.34 -10.14 17.49
N PHE A 34 4.56 -10.31 18.56
CA PHE A 34 4.82 -11.23 19.66
C PHE A 34 4.17 -12.61 19.49
N ASP A 35 3.37 -12.81 18.44
CA ASP A 35 2.71 -14.08 18.15
C ASP A 35 3.48 -14.84 17.06
N GLU A 36 4.19 -15.90 17.46
CA GLU A 36 4.95 -16.76 16.54
C GLU A 36 4.07 -17.50 15.53
N THR A 37 2.83 -17.84 15.92
CA THR A 37 1.88 -18.51 15.02
C THR A 37 1.42 -17.55 13.94
N PHE A 38 1.09 -16.32 14.33
CA PHE A 38 0.71 -15.27 13.39
C PHE A 38 1.85 -14.93 12.44
N LYS A 39 3.09 -14.81 12.93
CA LYS A 39 4.26 -14.61 12.08
C LYS A 39 4.46 -15.75 11.08
N ALA A 40 4.30 -17.01 11.51
CA ALA A 40 4.39 -18.16 10.62
C ALA A 40 3.36 -18.08 9.47
N GLN A 41 2.13 -17.66 9.76
CA GLN A 41 1.10 -17.41 8.75
C GLN A 41 1.53 -16.34 7.74
N LEU A 42 2.06 -15.19 8.19
CA LEU A 42 2.54 -14.13 7.30
C LEU A 42 3.63 -14.64 6.33
N TYR A 43 4.53 -15.51 6.81
CA TYR A 43 5.56 -16.13 5.97
C TYR A 43 4.97 -17.11 4.94
N GLU A 44 3.99 -17.93 5.34
CA GLU A 44 3.31 -18.87 4.45
C GLU A 44 2.58 -18.14 3.32
N GLU A 45 1.90 -17.04 3.65
CA GLU A 45 1.22 -16.17 2.69
C GLU A 45 2.16 -15.38 1.78
N ARG A 46 3.47 -15.37 2.09
CA ARG A 46 4.48 -14.52 1.43
C ARG A 46 4.09 -13.04 1.49
N ALA A 47 3.54 -12.61 2.62
CA ALA A 47 3.16 -11.23 2.84
C ALA A 47 4.39 -10.31 2.74
N LEU A 48 4.29 -9.28 1.90
CA LEU A 48 5.34 -8.27 1.73
C LEU A 48 5.25 -7.20 2.83
N ALA A 49 4.04 -6.84 3.24
CA ALA A 49 3.78 -5.91 4.32
C ALA A 49 2.44 -6.23 5.00
N ILE A 50 2.21 -5.60 6.14
CA ILE A 50 1.03 -5.75 6.97
C ILE A 50 0.47 -4.37 7.34
N GLU A 51 -0.86 -4.24 7.32
CA GLU A 51 -1.60 -3.00 7.61
C GLU A 51 -3.05 -3.35 8.01
N MET A 52 -3.95 -2.37 8.16
CA MET A 52 -5.26 -2.59 8.81
C MET A 52 -6.50 -2.25 7.96
N GLU A 53 -6.35 -1.79 6.71
CA GLU A 53 -7.46 -1.23 5.93
C GLU A 53 -7.59 -1.75 4.48
N THR A 54 -6.49 -2.17 3.84
CA THR A 54 -6.41 -2.28 2.37
C THR A 54 -7.34 -3.38 1.82
N ALA A 55 -7.36 -4.59 2.40
CA ALA A 55 -8.25 -5.65 1.95
C ALA A 55 -9.73 -5.27 2.15
N THR A 56 -10.06 -4.57 3.24
CA THR A 56 -11.41 -4.05 3.51
C THR A 56 -11.80 -3.03 2.45
N LEU A 57 -10.94 -2.05 2.16
CA LEU A 57 -11.16 -1.06 1.11
C LEU A 57 -11.33 -1.72 -0.28
N PHE A 58 -10.52 -2.72 -0.60
CA PHE A 58 -10.62 -3.45 -1.86
C PHE A 58 -11.91 -4.26 -1.96
N THR A 59 -12.34 -4.89 -0.87
CA THR A 59 -13.59 -5.66 -0.79
C THR A 59 -14.79 -4.75 -0.97
N VAL A 60 -14.83 -3.61 -0.28
CA VAL A 60 -15.91 -2.62 -0.41
C VAL A 60 -15.90 -1.96 -1.78
N GLY A 61 -14.73 -1.61 -2.31
CA GLY A 61 -14.58 -1.07 -3.66
C GLY A 61 -15.08 -2.04 -4.72
N PHE A 62 -14.76 -3.34 -4.58
CA PHE A 62 -15.27 -4.40 -5.44
C PHE A 62 -16.80 -4.50 -5.35
N ALA A 63 -17.37 -4.59 -4.14
CA ALA A 63 -18.81 -4.68 -3.92
C ALA A 63 -19.57 -3.44 -4.47
N SER A 64 -18.98 -2.26 -4.30
CA SER A 64 -19.54 -0.97 -4.76
C SER A 64 -19.24 -0.67 -6.23
N LYS A 65 -18.53 -1.56 -6.95
CA LYS A 65 -18.09 -1.37 -8.34
C LYS A 65 -17.23 -0.11 -8.55
N VAL A 66 -16.50 0.31 -7.53
CA VAL A 66 -15.58 1.45 -7.55
C VAL A 66 -14.16 0.95 -7.85
N PRO A 67 -13.53 1.37 -8.97
CA PRO A 67 -12.13 1.07 -9.23
C PRO A 67 -11.23 1.59 -8.10
N ILE A 68 -10.40 0.72 -7.53
CA ILE A 68 -9.52 1.05 -6.40
C ILE A 68 -8.10 0.52 -6.60
N GLY A 69 -7.13 1.22 -6.01
CA GLY A 69 -5.73 0.83 -5.90
C GLY A 69 -5.15 1.32 -4.57
N ALA A 70 -3.96 0.82 -4.20
CA ALA A 70 -3.26 1.22 -2.99
C ALA A 70 -1.78 1.46 -3.29
N LEU A 71 -1.23 2.49 -2.65
CA LEU A 71 0.19 2.76 -2.53
C LEU A 71 0.47 2.97 -1.04
N LEU A 72 1.27 2.09 -0.45
CA LEU A 72 1.58 2.12 0.97
C LEU A 72 3.00 2.62 1.19
N LEU A 73 3.21 3.35 2.28
CA LEU A 73 4.51 3.79 2.74
C LEU A 73 4.93 2.93 3.93
N VAL A 74 6.07 2.26 3.81
CA VAL A 74 6.65 1.49 4.92
C VAL A 74 7.07 2.44 6.03
N SER A 75 6.44 2.32 7.19
CA SER A 75 6.68 3.22 8.32
C SER A 75 7.71 2.71 9.33
N ASP A 76 7.92 1.40 9.32
CA ASP A 76 8.73 0.62 10.26
C ASP A 76 8.87 -0.83 9.74
N VAL A 77 9.77 -1.60 10.35
CA VAL A 77 10.14 -2.96 9.93
C VAL A 77 10.23 -3.89 11.15
N PRO A 78 9.12 -4.20 11.82
CA PRO A 78 9.10 -4.78 13.17
C PRO A 78 9.84 -6.12 13.33
N LEU A 79 10.03 -6.88 12.23
CA LEU A 79 10.73 -8.17 12.23
C LEU A 79 12.25 -8.05 12.04
N GLN A 80 12.77 -6.85 11.77
CA GLN A 80 14.22 -6.61 11.75
C GLN A 80 14.75 -6.28 13.15
N LYS A 81 16.02 -6.59 13.40
CA LYS A 81 16.72 -6.15 14.62
C LYS A 81 16.65 -4.62 14.69
N ASP A 82 16.22 -4.09 15.84
CA ASP A 82 15.95 -2.65 16.07
C ASP A 82 14.83 -2.06 15.19
N GLY A 83 14.01 -2.90 14.56
CA GLY A 83 12.98 -2.50 13.60
C GLY A 83 11.63 -2.09 14.21
N ILE A 84 11.47 -2.24 15.54
CA ILE A 84 10.28 -1.77 16.26
C ILE A 84 10.30 -0.24 16.30
N LYS A 85 9.18 0.35 15.86
CA LYS A 85 9.00 1.80 15.72
C LYS A 85 9.22 2.54 17.04
N THR A 86 10.19 3.46 17.05
CA THR A 86 10.30 4.49 18.09
C THR A 86 9.53 5.73 17.64
N LYS A 87 9.09 6.57 18.58
CA LYS A 87 8.47 7.87 18.23
C LYS A 87 9.38 8.72 17.35
N SER A 88 10.70 8.66 17.57
CA SER A 88 11.68 9.41 16.78
C SER A 88 11.81 8.89 15.34
N SER A 89 11.91 7.56 15.16
CA SER A 89 12.02 6.98 13.81
C SER A 89 10.75 7.17 12.99
N ALA A 90 9.58 7.04 13.64
CA ALA A 90 8.28 7.33 13.04
C ALA A 90 8.21 8.76 12.49
N ASN A 91 8.60 9.75 13.30
CA ASN A 91 8.56 11.15 12.94
C ASN A 91 9.51 11.46 11.78
N MET A 92 10.69 10.84 11.75
CA MET A 92 11.65 11.01 10.66
C MET A 92 11.09 10.50 9.32
N VAL A 93 10.51 9.29 9.30
CA VAL A 93 9.90 8.73 8.09
C VAL A 93 8.75 9.61 7.62
N PHE A 94 7.88 10.03 8.56
CA PHE A 94 6.76 10.89 8.25
C PHE A 94 7.20 12.22 7.63
N GLN A 95 8.11 12.96 8.29
CA GLN A 95 8.60 14.25 7.81
C GLN A 95 9.30 14.14 6.45
N LYS A 96 9.96 13.01 6.18
CA LYS A 96 10.73 12.83 4.95
C LYS A 96 9.89 12.39 3.75
N PHE A 97 8.84 11.59 3.98
CA PHE A 97 8.15 10.88 2.90
C PHE A 97 6.65 11.15 2.80
N ALA A 98 6.00 11.75 3.81
CA ALA A 98 4.56 11.97 3.77
C ALA A 98 4.14 12.88 2.61
N ASP A 99 4.81 14.03 2.46
CA ASP A 99 4.50 14.98 1.37
C ASP A 99 4.72 14.36 0.00
N LEU A 100 5.85 13.67 -0.19
CA LEU A 100 6.16 12.95 -1.42
C LEU A 100 5.11 11.87 -1.73
N HIS A 101 4.68 11.11 -0.74
CA HIS A 101 3.68 10.04 -0.90
C HIS A 101 2.33 10.61 -1.35
N ILE A 102 1.90 11.71 -0.72
CA ILE A 102 0.67 12.42 -1.11
C ILE A 102 0.80 12.99 -2.53
N GLU A 103 1.93 13.64 -2.84
CA GLU A 103 2.19 14.23 -4.16
C GLU A 103 2.13 13.16 -5.27
N ILE A 104 2.76 12.00 -5.06
CA ILE A 104 2.68 10.87 -6.00
C ILE A 104 1.25 10.38 -6.16
N GLY A 105 0.47 10.31 -5.07
CA GLY A 105 -0.94 9.97 -5.12
C GLY A 105 -1.76 10.95 -5.98
N ILE A 106 -1.60 12.25 -5.75
CA ILE A 106 -2.28 13.31 -6.51
C ILE A 106 -1.87 13.28 -7.98
N LYS A 107 -0.57 13.16 -8.27
CA LYS A 107 -0.03 13.07 -9.63
C LYS A 107 -0.59 11.86 -10.36
N SER A 108 -0.62 10.70 -9.70
CA SER A 108 -1.18 9.46 -10.26
C SER A 108 -2.65 9.62 -10.62
N MET A 109 -3.47 10.17 -9.71
CA MET A 109 -4.90 10.40 -9.97
C MET A 109 -5.12 11.42 -11.10
N SER A 110 -4.31 12.48 -11.14
CA SER A 110 -4.37 13.51 -12.18
C SER A 110 -4.03 12.95 -13.56
N GLU A 111 -2.99 12.12 -13.65
CA GLU A 111 -2.59 11.50 -14.93
C GLU A 111 -3.59 10.41 -15.37
N ILE A 112 -4.17 9.65 -14.44
CA ILE A 112 -5.27 8.72 -14.73
C ILE A 112 -6.45 9.48 -15.35
N ALA A 113 -6.81 10.64 -14.81
CA ALA A 113 -7.89 11.46 -15.34
C ALA A 113 -7.60 12.02 -16.74
N LYS A 114 -6.37 12.48 -17.00
CA LYS A 114 -5.97 13.04 -18.31
C LYS A 114 -5.78 11.99 -19.40
N ARG A 115 -5.08 10.90 -19.09
CA ARG A 115 -4.71 9.84 -20.04
C ARG A 115 -5.80 8.78 -20.21
N GLY A 116 -6.88 8.88 -19.43
CA GLY A 116 -7.84 7.80 -19.22
C GLY A 116 -8.51 7.28 -20.49
N GLU A 117 -7.90 6.28 -21.12
CA GLU A 117 -8.63 5.19 -21.77
C GLU A 117 -9.70 4.70 -20.80
N HIS A 118 -10.93 4.47 -21.28
CA HIS A 118 -12.06 3.99 -20.49
C HIS A 118 -11.60 2.98 -19.42
N ILE A 119 -11.54 3.43 -18.16
CA ILE A 119 -11.41 2.53 -17.03
C ILE A 119 -12.67 1.70 -17.10
N ARG A 120 -12.50 0.39 -17.29
CA ARG A 120 -13.63 -0.51 -17.50
C ARG A 120 -14.43 -0.51 -16.20
N HIS A 121 -15.47 0.33 -16.14
CA HIS A 121 -16.48 0.25 -15.12
C HIS A 121 -17.15 -1.10 -15.30
N TYR A 122 -17.04 -1.93 -14.28
CA TYR A 122 -17.64 -3.24 -14.33
C TYR A 122 -19.16 -3.08 -14.39
N ARG A 123 -19.73 -3.35 -15.58
CA ARG A 123 -21.16 -3.49 -15.82
C ARG A 123 -21.45 -4.99 -15.84
N TRP A 124 -21.78 -5.55 -14.69
CA TRP A 124 -22.52 -6.80 -14.56
C TRP A 124 -23.83 -6.47 -13.85
#